data_AF-A0A831XFR0-F1
#
_entry.id   AF-A0A831XFR0-F1
#
_cell.length_a   1.000
_cell.length_b   1.000
_cell.length_c   1.000
_cell.angle_alpha   90.00
_cell.angle_beta   90.00
_cell.angle_gamma   90.00
#
_symmetry.space_group_name_H-M   'P 1'
#
loop_
_entity.id
_entity.type
_entity.pdbx_description
1 polymer ?
#
loop_
_entity_poly.entity_id
_entity_poly.type
_entity_poly.pdbx_seq_one_letter_code
_entity_poly.pdbx_strand_id
1 'polypeptide(L)'
;PAPPLEAYLLSRSIQIKSRPPSDPADEVIDSLSLYLGEHYDALASLLRKIKRAMQTGARITECLKGRTQQEVGAVCQFCTRLQEVAFLEQYQYFKSPDFRICAKTTTLPRAQRFFGGQWLERYILRKVRTIHGQIASEVGGGIGFEYLINPQIILPNGDDFELDVLAAIGASIYWIEAKTGDYQQHVSKYSRFARLLGLDYDHSLMVLTDIPENRCDALSSLFTMTVCTLANFYDRMLEIVRRDAEHWTTSLDGASPVSPS
;
A
#
# COMPACT_ATOMS: atom_id res chain seq x y z
N PRO A 1 13.34 21.06 14.45
CA PRO A 1 12.15 21.36 13.62
C PRO A 1 11.27 20.11 13.59
N ALA A 2 9.94 20.25 13.63
CA ALA A 2 9.06 19.09 13.45
C ALA A 2 9.28 18.50 12.04
N PRO A 3 9.19 17.17 11.85
CA PRO A 3 9.24 16.56 10.53
C PRO A 3 8.20 17.19 9.58
N PRO A 4 8.48 17.32 8.27
CA PRO A 4 7.56 17.90 7.28
C PRO A 4 6.12 17.37 7.38
N LEU A 5 5.92 16.05 7.53
CA LEU A 5 4.59 15.46 7.64
C LEU A 5 3.87 15.82 8.95
N GLU A 6 4.61 15.87 10.07
CA GLU A 6 4.04 16.26 11.36
C GLU A 6 3.63 17.73 11.36
N ALA A 7 4.48 18.61 10.82
CA ALA A 7 4.15 20.02 10.65
C ALA A 7 2.92 20.22 9.74
N TYR A 8 2.85 19.45 8.64
CA TYR A 8 1.71 19.45 7.73
C TYR A 8 0.40 19.05 8.43
N LEU A 9 0.40 17.97 9.23
CA LEU A 9 -0.77 17.54 9.99
C LEU A 9 -1.16 18.56 11.07
N LEU A 10 -0.19 19.09 11.82
CA LEU A 10 -0.43 20.09 12.86
C LEU A 10 -1.03 21.38 12.30
N SER A 11 -0.61 21.82 11.11
CA SER A 11 -1.18 23.00 10.43
C SER A 11 -2.68 22.86 10.11
N ARG A 12 -3.20 21.63 10.13
CA ARG A 12 -4.62 21.27 9.93
C ARG A 12 -5.32 20.87 11.22
N SER A 13 -4.71 21.14 12.37
CA SER A 13 -5.18 20.72 13.69
C SER A 13 -5.32 19.20 13.84
N ILE A 14 -4.51 18.43 13.12
CA ILE A 14 -4.42 16.98 13.25
C ILE A 14 -3.18 16.63 14.06
N GLN A 15 -3.35 15.82 15.09
CA GLN A 15 -2.25 15.39 15.97
C GLN A 15 -1.93 13.92 15.74
N ILE A 16 -0.64 13.56 15.75
CA ILE A 16 -0.23 12.15 15.76
C ILE A 16 -0.33 11.64 17.19
N LYS A 17 -1.27 10.71 17.42
CA LYS A 17 -1.47 10.03 18.71
C LYS A 17 -0.43 8.97 18.97
N SER A 18 -0.13 8.15 17.96
CA SER A 18 0.92 7.14 18.03
C SER A 18 1.41 6.75 16.64
N ARG A 19 2.63 6.21 16.59
CA ARG A 19 3.23 5.60 15.41
C ARG A 19 3.50 4.12 15.72
N PRO A 20 3.33 3.20 14.77
CA PRO A 20 3.80 1.84 14.95
C PRO A 20 5.30 1.83 15.25
N PRO A 21 5.77 1.06 16.24
CA PRO A 21 7.20 0.91 16.47
C PRO A 21 7.83 0.13 15.31
N SER A 22 9.11 0.40 15.05
CA SER A 22 9.90 -0.45 14.15
C SER A 22 10.13 -1.82 14.79
N ASP A 23 9.96 -2.88 14.02
CA ASP A 23 10.13 -4.27 14.43
C ASP A 23 11.19 -4.95 13.54
N PRO A 24 12.15 -5.71 14.10
CA PRO A 24 13.13 -6.44 13.29
C PRO A 24 12.52 -7.38 12.24
N ALA A 25 11.29 -7.85 12.45
CA ALA A 25 10.58 -8.66 11.46
C ALA A 25 9.99 -7.86 10.30
N ASP A 26 10.00 -6.53 10.35
CA ASP A 26 9.42 -5.66 9.31
C ASP A 26 10.02 -5.95 7.94
N GLU A 27 11.32 -6.23 7.85
CA GLU A 27 11.97 -6.58 6.58
C GLU A 27 11.39 -7.86 5.96
N VAL A 28 11.08 -8.85 6.80
CA VAL A 28 10.47 -10.10 6.37
C VAL A 28 9.03 -9.86 5.90
N ILE A 29 8.27 -9.05 6.64
CA ILE A 29 6.90 -8.69 6.28
C ILE A 29 6.87 -7.87 5.00
N ASP A 30 7.75 -6.89 4.83
CA ASP A 30 7.88 -6.08 3.63
C ASP A 30 8.22 -6.95 2.41
N SER A 31 9.12 -7.92 2.59
CA SER A 31 9.50 -8.87 1.54
C SER A 31 8.35 -9.82 1.15
N LEU A 32 7.54 -10.26 2.12
CA LEU A 32 6.32 -11.04 1.85
C LEU A 32 5.25 -10.20 1.15
N SER A 33 5.09 -8.94 1.58
CA SER A 33 4.13 -7.98 1.03
C SER A 33 4.45 -7.66 -0.42
N LEU A 34 5.73 -7.39 -0.72
CA LEU A 34 6.21 -7.14 -2.08
C LEU A 34 5.88 -8.32 -3.01
N TYR A 35 6.26 -9.53 -2.58
CA TYR A 35 6.01 -10.74 -3.35
C TYR A 35 4.52 -11.02 -3.57
N LEU A 36 3.70 -10.81 -2.54
CA LEU A 36 2.25 -10.99 -2.65
C LEU A 36 1.65 -10.02 -3.67
N GLY A 37 2.03 -8.74 -3.63
CA GLY A 37 1.49 -7.75 -4.56
C GLY A 37 1.98 -7.94 -6.00
N GLU A 38 3.22 -8.38 -6.22
CA GLU A 38 3.77 -8.65 -7.57
C GLU A 38 3.20 -9.93 -8.21
N HIS A 39 2.64 -10.83 -7.41
CA HIS A 39 2.02 -12.08 -7.85
C HIS A 39 0.55 -12.19 -7.45
N TYR A 40 -0.12 -11.05 -7.28
CA TYR A 40 -1.46 -11.00 -6.69
C TYR A 40 -2.47 -11.88 -7.45
N ASP A 41 -2.49 -11.83 -8.78
CA ASP A 41 -3.43 -12.63 -9.60
C ASP A 41 -3.28 -14.13 -9.35
N ALA A 42 -2.05 -14.63 -9.26
CA ALA A 42 -1.77 -16.02 -8.95
C ALA A 42 -2.15 -16.39 -7.50
N LEU A 43 -2.01 -15.44 -6.57
CA LEU A 43 -2.15 -15.67 -5.13
C LEU A 43 -3.54 -15.36 -4.57
N ALA A 44 -4.39 -14.62 -5.28
CA ALA A 44 -5.66 -14.09 -4.79
C ALA A 44 -6.61 -15.20 -4.27
N SER A 45 -6.70 -16.32 -5.00
CA SER A 45 -7.51 -17.48 -4.58
C SER A 45 -7.01 -18.08 -3.26
N LEU A 46 -5.70 -18.29 -3.13
CA LEU A 46 -5.07 -18.81 -1.92
C LEU A 46 -5.29 -17.83 -0.74
N LEU A 47 -5.05 -16.54 -0.96
CA LEU A 47 -5.20 -15.48 0.04
C LEU A 47 -6.64 -15.46 0.60
N ARG A 48 -7.64 -15.58 -0.28
CA ARG A 48 -9.06 -15.62 0.13
C ARG A 48 -9.35 -16.82 1.04
N LYS A 49 -8.73 -17.97 0.80
CA LYS A 49 -8.87 -19.16 1.66
C LYS A 49 -8.16 -18.99 2.99
N ILE A 50 -6.93 -18.45 3.00
CA ILE A 50 -6.19 -18.14 4.22
C ILE A 50 -7.00 -17.16 5.09
N LYS A 51 -7.49 -16.06 4.52
CA LYS A 51 -8.26 -15.02 5.22
C LYS A 51 -9.51 -15.59 5.90
N ARG A 52 -10.16 -16.59 5.30
CA ARG A 52 -11.33 -17.29 5.89
C ARG A 52 -10.95 -18.24 7.02
N ALA A 53 -9.78 -18.86 6.97
CA ALA A 53 -9.35 -19.91 7.90
C ALA A 53 -8.51 -19.40 9.08
N MET A 54 -7.84 -18.26 8.94
CA MET A 54 -6.87 -17.74 9.91
C MET A 54 -7.44 -17.38 11.29
N GLN A 55 -8.76 -17.17 11.39
CA GLN A 55 -9.41 -16.91 12.67
C GLN A 55 -9.47 -18.16 13.56
N THR A 56 -9.56 -19.33 12.95
CA THR A 56 -9.70 -20.61 13.68
C THR A 56 -8.48 -21.52 13.53
N GLY A 57 -7.45 -21.12 12.78
CA GLY A 57 -6.31 -21.97 12.48
C GLY A 57 -6.68 -23.19 11.60
N ALA A 58 -7.73 -23.05 10.78
CA ALA A 58 -8.27 -24.17 10.01
C ALA A 58 -7.33 -24.60 8.87
N ARG A 59 -7.54 -25.83 8.40
CA ARG A 59 -6.86 -26.33 7.19
C ARG A 59 -7.50 -25.73 5.95
N ILE A 60 -6.67 -25.47 4.94
CA ILE A 60 -7.11 -25.02 3.62
C ILE A 60 -6.59 -25.96 2.54
N THR A 61 -7.30 -25.99 1.41
CA THR A 61 -6.87 -26.67 0.19
C THR A 61 -6.97 -25.73 -1.00
N GLU A 62 -5.90 -25.61 -1.77
CA GLU A 62 -5.84 -24.84 -3.02
C GLU A 62 -5.60 -25.76 -4.21
N CYS A 63 -6.43 -25.64 -5.24
CA CYS A 63 -6.27 -26.37 -6.50
C CYS A 63 -5.38 -25.56 -7.44
N LEU A 64 -4.36 -26.21 -8.00
CA LEU A 64 -3.43 -25.63 -8.96
C LEU A 64 -3.55 -26.26 -10.35
N LYS A 65 -4.54 -27.14 -10.57
CA LYS A 65 -4.78 -27.77 -11.87
C LYS A 65 -5.10 -26.71 -12.93
N GLY A 66 -4.43 -26.79 -14.07
CA GLY A 66 -4.61 -25.87 -15.20
C GLY A 66 -3.87 -24.53 -15.06
N ARG A 67 -3.20 -24.28 -13.94
CA ARG A 67 -2.33 -23.10 -13.79
C ARG A 67 -1.02 -23.29 -14.55
N THR A 68 -0.42 -22.18 -14.97
CA THR A 68 0.90 -22.16 -15.59
C THR A 68 1.99 -22.56 -14.60
N GLN A 69 3.15 -22.99 -15.10
CA GLN A 69 4.30 -23.32 -14.25
C GLN A 69 4.76 -22.13 -13.41
N GLN A 70 4.68 -20.92 -13.96
CA GLN A 70 5.03 -19.67 -13.27
C GLN A 70 4.09 -19.41 -12.09
N GLU A 71 2.77 -19.54 -12.29
CA GLU A 71 1.80 -19.39 -11.21
C GLU A 71 1.97 -20.45 -10.13
N VAL A 72 2.19 -21.72 -10.51
CA VAL A 72 2.45 -22.80 -9.55
C VAL A 72 3.70 -22.51 -8.74
N GLY A 73 4.78 -22.07 -9.40
CA GLY A 73 6.01 -21.63 -8.74
C GLY A 73 5.76 -20.51 -7.74
N ALA A 74 4.98 -19.49 -8.15
CA ALA A 74 4.66 -18.35 -7.32
C ALA A 74 3.90 -18.72 -6.04
N VAL A 75 2.86 -19.55 -6.19
CA VAL A 75 2.07 -20.02 -5.05
C VAL A 75 2.91 -20.89 -4.10
N CYS A 76 3.70 -21.82 -4.65
CA CYS A 76 4.54 -22.70 -3.84
C CYS A 76 5.61 -21.92 -3.07
N GLN A 77 6.31 -20.98 -3.72
CA GLN A 77 7.31 -20.15 -3.07
C GLN A 77 6.69 -19.28 -1.98
N PHE A 78 5.51 -18.70 -2.22
CA PHE A 78 4.81 -17.94 -1.18
C PHE A 78 4.46 -18.81 0.02
N CYS A 79 3.86 -19.99 -0.19
CA CYS A 79 3.53 -20.91 0.90
C CYS A 79 4.75 -21.38 1.71
N THR A 80 5.87 -21.67 1.04
CA THR A 80 7.13 -22.00 1.73
C THR A 80 7.57 -20.86 2.64
N ARG A 81 7.61 -19.62 2.13
CA ARG A 81 8.00 -18.45 2.91
C ARG A 81 7.05 -18.17 4.07
N LEU A 82 5.75 -18.38 3.87
CA LEU A 82 4.76 -18.28 4.95
C LEU A 82 4.99 -19.33 6.03
N GLN A 83 5.41 -20.54 5.67
CA GLN A 83 5.75 -21.59 6.64
C GLN A 83 7.01 -21.26 7.44
N GLU A 84 8.05 -20.71 6.78
CA GLU A 84 9.31 -20.29 7.41
C GLU A 84 9.10 -19.24 8.51
N VAL A 85 8.07 -18.39 8.37
CA VAL A 85 7.71 -17.35 9.35
C VAL A 85 6.55 -17.74 10.26
N ALA A 86 6.15 -19.02 10.26
CA ALA A 86 5.03 -19.57 11.01
C ALA A 86 3.65 -18.95 10.70
N PHE A 87 3.48 -18.28 9.56
CA PHE A 87 2.17 -17.81 9.07
C PHE A 87 1.33 -18.97 8.51
N LEU A 88 1.98 -20.06 8.14
CA LEU A 88 1.38 -21.38 7.99
C LEU A 88 2.05 -22.34 8.97
N GLU A 89 1.27 -23.08 9.76
CA GLU A 89 1.79 -24.11 10.65
C GLU A 89 2.24 -25.36 9.87
N GLN A 90 1.55 -25.63 8.77
CA GLN A 90 1.84 -26.75 7.88
C GLN A 90 1.61 -26.33 6.44
N TYR A 91 2.45 -26.83 5.55
CA TYR A 91 2.31 -26.66 4.11
C TYR A 91 2.80 -27.93 3.41
N GLN A 92 2.03 -28.41 2.44
CA GLN A 92 2.40 -29.51 1.57
C GLN A 92 1.83 -29.29 0.16
N TYR A 93 2.69 -29.41 -0.84
CA TYR A 93 2.30 -29.41 -2.24
C TYR A 93 2.28 -30.85 -2.78
N PHE A 94 1.14 -31.25 -3.34
CA PHE A 94 0.95 -32.50 -4.04
C PHE A 94 1.03 -32.25 -5.54
N LYS A 95 2.04 -32.85 -6.18
CA LYS A 95 2.26 -32.81 -7.63
C LYS A 95 1.19 -33.64 -8.37
N SER A 96 1.42 -33.89 -9.66
CA SER A 96 0.59 -34.81 -10.45
C SER A 96 0.33 -36.13 -9.70
N PRO A 97 -0.89 -36.66 -9.73
CA PRO A 97 -2.06 -36.17 -10.47
C PRO A 97 -2.93 -35.14 -9.72
N ASP A 98 -2.61 -34.83 -8.46
CA ASP A 98 -3.48 -34.04 -7.56
C ASP A 98 -3.41 -32.53 -7.83
N PHE A 99 -2.22 -32.00 -8.12
CA PHE A 99 -1.97 -30.56 -8.33
C PHE A 99 -2.64 -29.67 -7.27
N ARG A 100 -2.37 -29.94 -5.99
CA ARG A 100 -3.02 -29.21 -4.88
C ARG A 100 -2.06 -28.85 -3.76
N ILE A 101 -2.37 -27.77 -3.07
CA ILE A 101 -1.75 -27.41 -1.80
C ILE A 101 -2.70 -27.78 -0.68
N CYS A 102 -2.15 -28.39 0.38
CA CYS A 102 -2.79 -28.50 1.68
C CYS A 102 -1.96 -27.70 2.68
N ALA A 103 -2.59 -26.79 3.41
CA ALA A 103 -1.93 -26.01 4.44
C ALA A 103 -2.78 -25.90 5.70
N LYS A 104 -2.14 -25.63 6.84
CA LYS A 104 -2.82 -25.28 8.10
C LYS A 104 -2.45 -23.85 8.45
N THR A 105 -3.44 -22.97 8.57
CA THR A 105 -3.21 -21.58 8.96
C THR A 105 -2.88 -21.49 10.44
N THR A 106 -2.18 -20.43 10.83
CA THR A 106 -1.99 -20.08 12.25
C THR A 106 -3.08 -19.12 12.74
N THR A 107 -3.21 -18.97 14.06
CA THR A 107 -4.00 -17.92 14.72
C THR A 107 -3.12 -16.78 15.28
N LEU A 108 -1.82 -16.76 14.96
CA LEU A 108 -0.92 -15.69 15.39
C LEU A 108 -1.48 -14.30 14.97
N PRO A 109 -1.61 -13.34 15.91
CA PRO A 109 -2.14 -12.01 15.60
C PRO A 109 -1.40 -11.29 14.47
N ARG A 110 -0.08 -11.52 14.35
CA ARG A 110 0.74 -10.94 13.29
C ARG A 110 0.36 -11.48 11.90
N ALA A 111 0.10 -12.78 11.78
CA ALA A 111 -0.39 -13.37 10.53
C ALA A 111 -1.79 -12.85 10.18
N GLN A 112 -2.67 -12.73 11.17
CA GLN A 112 -4.02 -12.19 10.97
C GLN A 112 -4.00 -10.74 10.50
N ARG A 113 -3.13 -9.89 11.07
CA ARG A 113 -2.93 -8.50 10.60
C ARG A 113 -2.36 -8.46 9.19
N PHE A 114 -1.34 -9.28 8.92
CA PHE A 114 -0.74 -9.40 7.59
C PHE A 114 -1.81 -9.69 6.54
N PHE A 115 -2.54 -10.81 6.65
CA PHE A 115 -3.58 -11.21 5.68
C PHE A 115 -4.85 -10.34 5.77
N GLY A 116 -5.06 -9.61 6.87
CA GLY A 116 -6.18 -8.71 7.09
C GLY A 116 -6.13 -7.45 6.22
N GLY A 117 -4.93 -6.98 5.87
CA GLY A 117 -4.77 -5.76 5.06
C GLY A 117 -3.34 -5.22 5.04
N GLN A 118 -2.57 -5.44 6.11
CA GLN A 118 -1.25 -4.84 6.29
C GLN A 118 -0.26 -5.13 5.15
N TRP A 119 -0.40 -6.29 4.50
CA TRP A 119 0.44 -6.60 3.34
C TRP A 119 0.29 -5.57 2.21
N LEU A 120 -0.91 -5.03 2.00
CA LEU A 120 -1.18 -4.09 0.91
C LEU A 120 -0.58 -2.72 1.23
N GLU A 121 -0.74 -2.24 2.46
CA GLU A 121 -0.15 -0.98 2.95
C GLU A 121 1.37 -0.99 2.78
N ARG A 122 2.02 -2.11 3.16
CA ARG A 122 3.48 -2.29 3.02
C ARG A 122 3.93 -2.44 1.58
N TYR A 123 3.15 -3.14 0.75
CA TYR A 123 3.39 -3.22 -0.69
C TYR A 123 3.36 -1.83 -1.33
N ILE A 124 2.32 -1.04 -1.03
CA ILE A 124 2.16 0.34 -1.50
C ILE A 124 3.36 1.19 -1.10
N LEU A 125 3.73 1.18 0.19
CA LEU A 125 4.89 1.95 0.66
C LEU A 125 6.18 1.55 -0.06
N ARG A 126 6.38 0.26 -0.37
CA ARG A 126 7.53 -0.20 -1.16
C ARG A 126 7.53 0.38 -2.56
N LYS A 127 6.38 0.44 -3.23
CA LYS A 127 6.23 1.05 -4.56
C LYS A 127 6.44 2.57 -4.51
N VAL A 128 5.90 3.26 -3.50
CA VAL A 128 6.15 4.70 -3.27
C VAL A 128 7.65 4.99 -3.14
N ARG A 129 8.39 4.18 -2.36
CA ARG A 129 9.86 4.30 -2.23
C ARG A 129 10.58 4.10 -3.57
N THR A 130 10.14 3.14 -4.37
CA THR A 130 10.70 2.93 -5.72
C THR A 130 10.46 4.15 -6.62
N ILE A 131 9.25 4.70 -6.61
CA ILE A 131 8.88 5.91 -7.36
C ILE A 131 9.76 7.08 -6.94
N HIS A 132 9.89 7.33 -5.63
CA HIS A 132 10.80 8.37 -5.12
C HIS A 132 12.23 8.19 -5.62
N GLY A 133 12.78 6.98 -5.53
CA GLY A 133 14.13 6.68 -6.02
C GLY A 133 14.30 6.93 -7.52
N GLN A 134 13.30 6.58 -8.32
CA GLN A 134 13.28 6.85 -9.76
C GLN A 134 13.27 8.35 -10.04
N ILE A 135 12.34 9.10 -9.43
CA ILE A 135 12.22 10.55 -9.65
C ILE A 135 13.45 11.30 -9.14
N ALA A 136 13.99 10.92 -7.98
CA ALA A 136 15.24 11.48 -7.47
C ALA A 136 16.40 11.26 -8.45
N SER A 137 16.46 10.12 -9.15
CA SER A 137 17.45 9.90 -10.20
C SER A 137 17.19 10.73 -11.45
N GLU A 138 15.93 10.92 -11.86
CA GLU A 138 15.54 11.69 -13.05
C GLU A 138 15.90 13.18 -12.92
N VAL A 139 15.77 13.76 -11.71
CA VAL A 139 16.05 15.20 -11.48
C VAL A 139 17.47 15.51 -11.00
N GLY A 140 18.36 14.52 -10.91
CA GLY A 140 19.76 14.74 -10.49
C GLY A 140 20.01 14.72 -8.97
N GLY A 141 19.13 14.10 -8.19
CA GLY A 141 19.25 13.90 -6.73
C GLY A 141 18.62 15.02 -5.90
N GLY A 142 18.55 14.83 -4.57
CA GLY A 142 18.19 15.90 -3.62
C GLY A 142 16.70 16.09 -3.32
N ILE A 143 15.80 15.26 -3.86
CA ILE A 143 14.38 15.29 -3.46
C ILE A 143 14.21 14.59 -2.10
N GLY A 144 13.72 15.35 -1.12
CA GLY A 144 13.39 14.82 0.21
C GLY A 144 12.28 13.78 0.15
N PHE A 145 12.38 12.76 1.02
CA PHE A 145 11.36 11.74 1.20
C PHE A 145 11.09 11.49 2.67
N GLU A 146 9.83 11.55 3.05
CA GLU A 146 9.32 11.20 4.37
C GLU A 146 8.06 10.36 4.21
N TYR A 147 7.77 9.47 5.16
CA TYR A 147 6.50 8.76 5.18
C TYR A 147 6.04 8.46 6.62
N LEU A 148 4.73 8.28 6.76
CA LEU A 148 4.08 7.63 7.88
C LEU A 148 3.29 6.44 7.34
N ILE A 149 3.36 5.31 8.03
CA ILE A 149 2.57 4.11 7.75
C ILE A 149 1.82 3.72 9.03
N ASN A 150 0.50 3.53 8.91
CA ASN A 150 -0.41 3.25 10.02
C ASN A 150 -0.29 4.19 11.25
N PRO A 151 -0.06 5.52 11.13
CA PRO A 151 -0.14 6.38 12.30
C PRO A 151 -1.60 6.46 12.79
N GLN A 152 -1.76 6.44 14.11
CA GLN A 152 -3.01 6.83 14.76
C GLN A 152 -2.98 8.35 14.91
N ILE A 153 -4.02 9.02 14.44
CA ILE A 153 -4.16 10.47 14.49
C ILE A 153 -5.45 10.87 15.20
N ILE A 154 -5.43 12.06 15.81
CA ILE A 154 -6.60 12.71 16.39
C ILE A 154 -6.99 13.84 15.45
N LEU A 155 -8.25 13.81 15.00
CA LEU A 155 -8.84 14.80 14.12
C LEU A 155 -9.22 16.07 14.90
N PRO A 156 -9.48 17.21 14.22
CA PRO A 156 -9.84 18.46 14.90
C PRO A 156 -11.12 18.38 15.75
N ASN A 157 -12.02 17.44 15.42
CA ASN A 157 -13.24 17.18 16.18
C ASN A 157 -13.02 16.21 17.38
N GLY A 158 -11.79 15.73 17.60
CA GLY A 158 -11.43 14.80 18.67
C GLY A 158 -11.56 13.32 18.31
N ASP A 159 -12.04 12.98 17.11
CA ASP A 159 -12.16 11.58 16.68
C ASP A 159 -10.78 10.97 16.39
N ASP A 160 -10.64 9.67 16.68
CA ASP A 160 -9.49 8.87 16.26
C ASP A 160 -9.64 8.44 14.79
N PHE A 161 -8.54 8.48 14.03
CA PHE A 161 -8.44 7.96 12.67
C PHE A 161 -7.09 7.28 12.44
N GLU A 162 -7.03 6.21 11.67
CA GLU A 162 -5.79 5.56 11.24
C GLU A 162 -5.53 5.89 9.77
N LEU A 163 -4.32 6.33 9.44
CA LEU A 163 -3.91 6.51 8.05
C LEU A 163 -3.19 5.27 7.55
N ASP A 164 -3.49 4.79 6.35
CA ASP A 164 -2.73 3.68 5.78
C ASP A 164 -1.31 4.12 5.40
N VAL A 165 -1.15 5.01 4.41
CA VAL A 165 0.16 5.60 4.05
C VAL A 165 0.01 7.11 3.80
N LEU A 166 0.89 7.90 4.41
CA LEU A 166 1.08 9.31 4.11
C LEU A 166 2.54 9.53 3.71
N ALA A 167 2.80 10.10 2.55
CA ALA A 167 4.17 10.30 2.05
C ALA A 167 4.39 11.76 1.65
N ALA A 168 5.57 12.29 1.97
CA ALA A 168 6.08 13.53 1.41
C ALA A 168 7.16 13.18 0.39
N ILE A 169 7.01 13.65 -0.85
CA ILE A 169 8.06 13.60 -1.87
C ILE A 169 8.26 15.04 -2.33
N GLY A 170 9.45 15.58 -2.11
CA GLY A 170 9.72 17.00 -2.39
C GLY A 170 8.80 17.91 -1.57
N ALA A 171 8.04 18.76 -2.25
CA ALA A 171 7.08 19.67 -1.62
C ALA A 171 5.64 19.11 -1.58
N SER A 172 5.37 17.97 -2.23
CA SER A 172 4.02 17.40 -2.32
C SER A 172 3.78 16.34 -1.25
N ILE A 173 2.53 16.28 -0.77
CA ILE A 173 2.06 15.29 0.19
C ILE A 173 1.05 14.38 -0.50
N TYR A 174 1.21 13.07 -0.35
CA TYR A 174 0.31 12.06 -0.91
C TYR A 174 -0.28 11.23 0.23
N TRP A 175 -1.61 11.13 0.27
CA TRP A 175 -2.31 10.18 1.11
C TRP A 175 -2.78 9.01 0.27
N ILE A 176 -2.48 7.78 0.71
CA ILE A 176 -2.83 6.56 0.01
C ILE A 176 -3.57 5.63 0.99
N GLU A 177 -4.81 5.32 0.66
CA GLU A 177 -5.67 4.38 1.38
C GLU A 177 -5.64 3.00 0.70
N ALA A 178 -5.47 1.93 1.46
CA ALA A 178 -5.33 0.56 1.00
C ALA A 178 -6.56 -0.28 1.38
N LYS A 179 -7.18 -0.99 0.41
CA LYS A 179 -8.26 -1.94 0.71
C LYS A 179 -8.12 -3.29 0.03
N THR A 180 -8.27 -4.32 0.85
CA THR A 180 -8.26 -5.75 0.46
C THR A 180 -9.67 -6.40 0.51
N GLY A 181 -10.74 -5.60 0.48
CA GLY A 181 -12.11 -6.04 0.72
C GLY A 181 -13.15 -5.00 0.30
N ASP A 182 -14.37 -5.11 0.87
CA ASP A 182 -15.49 -4.23 0.52
C ASP A 182 -15.19 -2.77 0.87
N TYR A 183 -15.01 -1.93 -0.16
CA TYR A 183 -14.71 -0.52 -0.03
C TYR A 183 -15.98 0.35 0.05
N GLN A 184 -17.14 -0.17 -0.38
CA GLN A 184 -18.33 0.65 -0.63
C GLN A 184 -18.86 1.33 0.64
N GLN A 185 -18.73 0.66 1.78
CA GLN A 185 -19.28 1.11 3.07
C GLN A 185 -18.51 2.30 3.66
N HIS A 186 -17.32 2.62 3.15
CA HIS A 186 -16.42 3.61 3.77
C HIS A 186 -15.98 4.75 2.83
N VAL A 187 -16.38 4.71 1.56
CA VAL A 187 -16.07 5.74 0.55
C VAL A 187 -16.26 7.17 1.05
N SER A 188 -17.45 7.47 1.61
CA SER A 188 -17.80 8.83 2.00
C SER A 188 -16.92 9.34 3.16
N LYS A 189 -16.34 8.43 3.95
CA LYS A 189 -15.37 8.76 5.01
C LYS A 189 -14.07 9.25 4.37
N TYR A 190 -13.60 8.58 3.33
CA TYR A 190 -12.31 8.89 2.70
C TYR A 190 -12.31 10.21 1.96
N SER A 191 -13.35 10.46 1.15
CA SER A 191 -13.48 11.74 0.44
C SER A 191 -13.58 12.93 1.42
N ARG A 192 -14.29 12.75 2.55
CA ARG A 192 -14.33 13.77 3.62
C ARG A 192 -12.95 14.02 4.22
N PHE A 193 -12.18 12.97 4.43
CA PHE A 193 -10.85 13.04 5.02
C PHE A 193 -9.80 13.63 4.07
N ALA A 194 -9.82 13.32 2.77
CA ALA A 194 -8.97 13.99 1.76
C ALA A 194 -9.11 15.52 1.82
N ARG A 195 -10.35 16.01 1.92
CA ARG A 195 -10.63 17.45 2.08
C ARG A 195 -10.13 18.02 3.41
N LEU A 196 -10.16 17.24 4.48
CA LEU A 196 -9.60 17.64 5.78
C LEU A 196 -8.07 17.79 5.70
N LEU A 197 -7.42 16.91 4.94
CA LEU A 197 -6.02 17.08 4.57
C LEU A 197 -5.81 18.20 3.54
N GLY A 198 -6.86 18.81 2.97
CA GLY A 198 -6.69 19.80 1.91
C GLY A 198 -5.89 19.26 0.72
N LEU A 199 -6.02 17.96 0.45
CA LEU A 199 -5.42 17.30 -0.69
C LEU A 199 -6.41 17.30 -1.84
N ASP A 200 -5.90 17.48 -3.05
CA ASP A 200 -6.68 17.36 -4.25
C ASP A 200 -6.84 15.88 -4.68
N TYR A 201 -7.38 15.71 -5.88
CA TYR A 201 -7.66 14.44 -6.50
C TYR A 201 -6.40 13.62 -6.82
N ASP A 202 -5.32 14.26 -7.26
CA ASP A 202 -4.06 13.59 -7.64
C ASP A 202 -3.23 13.24 -6.38
N HIS A 203 -3.44 13.96 -5.28
CA HIS A 203 -2.72 13.74 -4.03
C HIS A 203 -3.45 12.85 -3.01
N SER A 204 -4.64 12.36 -3.36
CA SER A 204 -5.45 11.45 -2.54
C SER A 204 -5.76 10.18 -3.33
N LEU A 205 -5.12 9.07 -2.97
CA LEU A 205 -5.20 7.80 -3.70
C LEU A 205 -5.92 6.71 -2.89
N MET A 206 -6.66 5.84 -3.57
CA MET A 206 -7.24 4.63 -2.99
C MET A 206 -6.88 3.42 -3.85
N VAL A 207 -6.18 2.45 -3.26
CA VAL A 207 -5.73 1.23 -3.93
C VAL A 207 -6.63 0.06 -3.54
N LEU A 208 -7.25 -0.55 -4.54
CA LEU A 208 -8.24 -1.62 -4.39
C LEU A 208 -7.73 -2.92 -5.04
N THR A 209 -7.87 -4.04 -4.34
CA THR A 209 -7.45 -5.35 -4.88
C THR A 209 -8.49 -6.04 -5.76
N ASP A 210 -9.77 -5.82 -5.51
CA ASP A 210 -10.86 -6.63 -6.07
C ASP A 210 -11.80 -5.82 -6.99
N ILE A 211 -11.24 -4.93 -7.83
CA ILE A 211 -11.98 -4.25 -8.90
C ILE A 211 -11.26 -4.40 -10.25
N PRO A 212 -12.00 -4.44 -11.36
CA PRO A 212 -11.39 -4.36 -12.68
C PRO A 212 -10.91 -2.93 -12.96
N GLU A 213 -9.78 -2.82 -13.65
CA GLU A 213 -9.13 -1.54 -13.95
C GLU A 213 -10.02 -0.57 -14.72
N ASN A 214 -10.87 -1.05 -15.63
CA ASN A 214 -11.81 -0.20 -16.38
C ASN A 214 -12.85 0.52 -15.51
N ARG A 215 -12.94 0.20 -14.21
CA ARG A 215 -13.80 0.90 -13.24
C ARG A 215 -13.06 1.97 -12.43
N CYS A 216 -11.73 2.02 -12.51
CA CYS A 216 -10.91 2.98 -11.75
C CYS A 216 -11.38 4.41 -12.00
N ASP A 217 -11.52 4.86 -13.25
CA ASP A 217 -11.84 6.26 -13.54
C ASP A 217 -13.24 6.66 -13.06
N ALA A 218 -14.23 5.76 -13.25
CA ALA A 218 -15.59 5.99 -12.77
C ALA A 218 -15.64 6.09 -11.23
N LEU A 219 -14.93 5.20 -10.52
CA LEU A 219 -14.85 5.25 -9.06
C LEU A 219 -14.08 6.48 -8.59
N SER A 220 -13.03 6.87 -9.32
CA SER A 220 -12.24 8.03 -8.97
C SER A 220 -13.07 9.32 -9.04
N SER A 221 -13.88 9.46 -10.10
CA SER A 221 -14.84 10.56 -10.24
C SER A 221 -15.87 10.57 -9.12
N LEU A 222 -16.41 9.40 -8.74
CA LEU A 222 -17.40 9.30 -7.66
C LEU A 222 -16.83 9.65 -6.29
N PHE A 223 -15.56 9.36 -6.05
CA PHE A 223 -14.95 9.46 -4.72
C PHE A 223 -14.12 10.72 -4.54
N THR A 224 -13.87 11.46 -5.63
CA THR A 224 -13.01 12.63 -5.67
C THR A 224 -11.60 12.30 -5.16
N MET A 225 -11.12 11.11 -5.53
CA MET A 225 -9.81 10.55 -5.17
C MET A 225 -9.34 9.69 -6.34
N THR A 226 -8.05 9.61 -6.59
CA THR A 226 -7.51 8.70 -7.60
C THR A 226 -7.65 7.24 -7.15
N VAL A 227 -8.43 6.44 -7.85
CA VAL A 227 -8.64 5.01 -7.56
C VAL A 227 -7.78 4.15 -8.48
N CYS A 228 -6.97 3.28 -7.88
CA CYS A 228 -6.05 2.40 -8.58
C CYS A 228 -6.30 0.93 -8.22
N THR A 229 -5.90 0.03 -9.13
CA THR A 229 -5.64 -1.38 -8.80
C THR A 229 -4.16 -1.56 -8.46
N LEU A 230 -3.76 -2.77 -8.05
CA LEU A 230 -2.33 -3.07 -7.89
C LEU A 230 -1.57 -2.96 -9.22
N ALA A 231 -2.22 -3.28 -10.34
CA ALA A 231 -1.60 -3.31 -11.65
C ALA A 231 -1.20 -1.92 -12.13
N ASN A 232 -2.04 -0.90 -11.90
CA ASN A 232 -1.83 0.44 -12.42
C ASN A 232 -1.42 1.48 -11.36
N PHE A 233 -1.35 1.09 -10.08
CA PHE A 233 -0.95 2.00 -8.99
C PHE A 233 0.42 2.63 -9.25
N TYR A 234 1.41 1.83 -9.65
CA TYR A 234 2.77 2.32 -9.87
C TYR A 234 2.80 3.40 -10.96
N ASP A 235 2.25 3.10 -12.14
CA ASP A 235 2.30 4.01 -13.28
C ASP A 235 1.52 5.29 -13.01
N ARG A 236 0.29 5.19 -12.46
CA ARG A 236 -0.51 6.37 -12.11
C ARG A 236 0.20 7.26 -11.10
N MET A 237 0.74 6.68 -10.03
CA MET A 237 1.44 7.48 -9.02
C MET A 237 2.75 8.07 -9.56
N LEU A 238 3.50 7.32 -10.37
CA LEU A 238 4.73 7.83 -11.01
C LEU A 238 4.43 9.03 -11.91
N GLU A 239 3.36 8.97 -12.71
CA GLU A 239 2.93 10.09 -13.56
C GLU A 239 2.57 11.34 -12.74
N ILE A 240 1.86 11.17 -11.63
CA ILE A 240 1.51 12.27 -10.71
C ILE A 240 2.78 12.89 -10.11
N VAL A 241 3.63 12.06 -9.49
CA VAL A 241 4.86 12.54 -8.82
C VAL A 241 5.81 13.19 -9.82
N ARG A 242 5.92 12.66 -11.06
CA ARG A 242 6.74 13.28 -12.11
C ARG A 242 6.24 14.67 -12.48
N ARG A 243 4.92 14.84 -12.63
CA ARG A 243 4.32 16.15 -12.92
C ARG A 243 4.59 17.16 -11.80
N ASP A 244 4.47 16.73 -10.54
CA ASP A 244 4.77 17.60 -9.41
C ASP A 244 6.26 17.97 -9.36
N ALA A 245 7.14 17.04 -9.70
CA ALA A 245 8.59 17.28 -9.77
C ALA A 245 8.97 18.32 -10.84
N GLU A 246 8.32 18.30 -12.01
CA GLU A 246 8.50 19.31 -13.07
C GLU A 246 8.08 20.73 -12.59
N HIS A 247 7.06 20.82 -11.74
CA HIS A 247 6.65 22.09 -11.14
C HIS A 247 7.65 22.60 -10.10
N TRP A 248 8.34 21.72 -9.36
CA TRP A 248 9.37 22.13 -8.38
C TRP A 248 10.61 22.69 -9.06
N THR A 249 11.10 22.05 -10.13
CA THR A 249 12.29 22.50 -10.87
C THR A 249 12.04 23.83 -11.58
N THR A 250 10.87 23.98 -12.22
CA THR A 250 10.50 25.25 -12.89
C THR A 250 10.40 26.42 -11.90
N SER A 251 9.91 26.17 -10.67
CA SER A 251 9.78 27.20 -9.63
C SER A 251 11.13 27.64 -9.06
N LEU A 252 12.15 26.78 -9.09
CA LEU A 252 13.51 27.09 -8.64
C LEU A 252 14.30 27.87 -9.70
N ASP A 253 14.11 27.58 -10.98
CA ASP A 253 14.80 28.27 -12.09
C ASP A 253 14.25 29.68 -12.36
N GLY A 254 12.99 29.95 -12.00
CA GLY A 254 12.36 31.28 -12.12
C GLY A 254 12.82 32.32 -11.09
N ALA A 255 13.59 31.92 -10.07
CA ALA A 255 14.11 32.78 -9.01
C ALA A 255 15.57 33.19 -9.27
N SER A 256 15.89 33.66 -10.49
CA SER A 256 17.17 34.33 -10.74
C SER A 256 17.13 35.77 -10.20
N PRO A 257 18.08 36.21 -9.35
CA PRO A 257 18.10 37.58 -8.89
C PRO A 257 18.48 38.50 -10.05
N VAL A 258 17.56 39.39 -10.44
CA VAL A 258 17.88 40.55 -11.26
C VAL A 258 18.95 41.34 -10.51
N SER A 259 20.18 41.30 -11.01
CA SER A 259 21.28 42.10 -10.46
C SER A 259 20.99 43.58 -10.73
N PRO A 260 20.95 44.46 -9.73
CA PRO A 260 20.79 45.88 -9.99
C PRO A 260 22.07 46.42 -10.63
N SER A 261 21.88 47.16 -11.73
CA SER A 261 22.92 47.94 -12.42
C SER A 261 23.25 49.22 -11.67
#